data_AF-A0A6I5NP15-F1
#
_entry.id   AF-A0A6I5NP15-F1
#
_cell.length_a   1.000
_cell.length_b   1.000
_cell.length_c   1.000
_cell.angle_alpha   90.00
_cell.angle_beta   90.00
_cell.angle_gamma   90.00
#
_symmetry.space_group_name_H-M   'P 1'
#
loop_
_entity.id
_entity.type
_entity.pdbx_description
1 polymer ?
#
loop_
_entity_poly.entity_id
_entity_poly.type
_entity_poly.pdbx_seq_one_letter_code
_entity_poly.pdbx_strand_id
1 'polypeptide(L)'
;SAPRGRSYREALIILEFMPYRACEPILKVLRSAVANAEHNEGLDPVDLYISEAFADQGPVLRRYRPRAQGRAYQIRKPTCHITIAVAPGSEN
;
A
#
# COMPACT_ATOMS: atom_id res chain seq x y z
N SER A 1 -8.34 7.50 0.30
CA SER A 1 -8.19 7.24 -1.15
C SER A 1 -6.92 7.95 -1.61
N ALA A 2 -5.92 7.21 -2.06
CA ALA A 2 -4.66 7.72 -2.58
C ALA A 2 -4.30 6.91 -3.84
N PRO A 3 -3.13 7.17 -4.42
CA PRO A 3 -2.85 7.85 -5.68
C PRO A 3 -2.98 6.87 -6.86
N ARG A 4 -4.02 7.00 -7.69
CA ARG A 4 -4.08 6.35 -9.01
C ARG A 4 -3.84 7.41 -10.08
N GLY A 5 -3.07 7.07 -11.11
CA GLY A 5 -2.78 7.98 -12.23
C GLY A 5 -1.91 9.18 -11.88
N ARG A 6 -1.16 9.12 -10.77
CA ARG A 6 -0.15 10.13 -10.43
C ARG A 6 1.26 9.62 -10.73
N SER A 7 2.16 10.56 -10.98
CA SER A 7 3.59 10.27 -11.08
C SER A 7 4.13 9.74 -9.75
N TYR A 8 5.19 8.93 -9.82
CA TYR A 8 5.86 8.41 -8.63
C TYR A 8 6.26 9.51 -7.63
N ARG A 9 6.83 10.62 -8.13
CA ARG A 9 7.27 11.76 -7.31
C ARG A 9 6.11 12.42 -6.57
N GLU A 10 4.98 12.67 -7.24
CA GLU A 10 3.81 13.24 -6.59
C GLU A 10 3.23 12.31 -5.53
N ALA A 11 3.15 11.02 -5.84
CA ALA A 11 2.64 10.03 -4.90
C ALA A 11 3.51 9.96 -3.63
N LEU A 12 4.84 10.04 -3.77
CA LEU A 12 5.77 10.07 -2.64
C LEU A 12 5.48 11.25 -1.70
N ILE A 13 5.39 12.46 -2.25
CA ILE A 13 5.12 13.69 -1.50
C ILE A 13 3.77 13.58 -0.77
N ILE A 14 2.72 13.16 -1.48
CA ILE A 14 1.38 13.03 -0.89
C ILE A 14 1.39 12.05 0.27
N LEU A 15 2.05 10.89 0.12
CA LEU A 15 2.10 9.87 1.16
C LEU A 15 2.92 10.32 2.38
N GLU A 16 3.97 11.13 2.18
CA GLU A 16 4.84 11.62 3.25
C GLU A 16 4.16 12.68 4.13
N PHE A 17 3.34 13.56 3.54
CA PHE A 17 2.63 14.60 4.29
C PHE A 17 1.24 14.20 4.80
N MET A 18 0.77 12.99 4.49
CA MET A 18 -0.57 12.56 4.83
C MET A 18 -0.63 11.96 6.25
N PRO A 19 -1.59 12.36 7.11
CA PRO A 19 -1.58 12.05 8.55
C PRO A 19 -2.04 10.62 8.90
N TYR A 20 -2.11 9.70 7.95
CA TYR A 20 -2.61 8.34 8.19
C TYR A 20 -1.48 7.36 8.46
N ARG A 21 -1.66 6.48 9.46
CA ARG A 21 -0.72 5.38 9.74
C ARG A 21 -0.57 4.38 8.58
N ALA A 22 -1.56 4.34 7.68
CA ALA A 22 -1.51 3.49 6.49
C ALA A 22 -0.48 3.98 5.45
N CYS A 23 0.03 5.21 5.56
CA CYS A 23 1.00 5.75 4.61
C CYS A 23 2.34 5.04 4.65
N GLU A 24 2.84 4.69 5.85
CA GLU A 24 4.14 4.03 5.99
C GLU A 24 4.24 2.69 5.22
N PRO A 25 3.29 1.74 5.37
CA PRO A 25 3.33 0.51 4.59
C PRO A 25 3.14 0.75 3.09
N ILE A 26 2.27 1.68 2.68
CA ILE A 26 2.06 2.00 1.26
C ILE A 26 3.35 2.55 0.63
N LEU A 27 4.06 3.42 1.34
CA LEU A 27 5.30 4.04 0.89
C LEU A 27 6.42 2.99 0.73
N LYS A 28 6.49 2.01 1.63
CA LYS A 28 7.41 0.86 1.48
C LYS A 28 7.11 0.03 0.23
N VAL A 29 5.82 -0.29 0.00
CA VAL A 29 5.41 -1.06 -1.18
C VAL A 29 5.69 -0.27 -2.46
N LEU A 30 5.42 1.03 -2.48
CA LEU A 30 5.69 1.88 -3.64
C LEU A 30 7.19 1.92 -3.99
N ARG A 31 8.06 2.11 -2.99
CA ARG A 31 9.52 2.07 -3.19
C ARG A 31 9.98 0.71 -3.70
N SER A 32 9.42 -0.38 -3.18
CA SER A 32 9.73 -1.74 -3.66
C SER A 32 9.27 -1.96 -5.10
N ALA A 33 8.11 -1.43 -5.49
CA ALA A 33 7.61 -1.56 -6.85
C ALA A 33 8.53 -0.84 -7.86
N VAL A 34 9.01 0.37 -7.51
CA VAL A 34 9.97 1.12 -8.33
C VAL A 34 11.31 0.40 -8.42
N ALA A 35 11.87 -0.05 -7.29
CA ALA A 35 13.13 -0.78 -7.28
C ALA A 35 13.06 -2.08 -8.14
N ASN A 36 11.91 -2.76 -8.13
CA ASN A 36 11.68 -3.91 -8.98
C ASN A 36 11.60 -3.53 -10.47
N ALA A 37 10.95 -2.40 -10.79
CA ALA A 37 10.88 -1.89 -12.16
C ALA A 37 12.25 -1.45 -12.70
N GLU A 38 13.07 -0.79 -11.87
CA GLU A 38 14.45 -0.43 -12.23
C GLU A 38 15.31 -1.68 -12.46
N HIS A 39 15.25 -2.65 -11.53
CA HIS A 39 16.16 -3.80 -11.56
C HIS A 39 15.79 -4.84 -12.61
N ASN A 40 14.49 -5.13 -12.77
CA ASN A 40 14.03 -6.21 -13.65
C ASN A 40 13.69 -5.72 -15.05
N GLU A 41 13.13 -4.52 -15.19
CA GLU A 41 12.63 -3.98 -16.46
C GLU A 41 13.51 -2.84 -17.02
N GLY A 42 14.52 -2.39 -16.26
CA GLY A 42 15.44 -1.33 -16.70
C GLY A 42 14.76 0.04 -16.88
N LEU A 43 13.61 0.26 -16.25
CA LEU A 43 12.83 1.48 -16.39
C LEU A 43 13.38 2.61 -15.50
N ASP A 44 13.35 3.85 -16.00
CA ASP A 44 13.73 5.03 -15.23
C ASP A 44 12.59 5.44 -14.27
N PRO A 45 12.83 5.60 -12.95
CA PRO A 45 11.84 6.05 -11.98
C PRO A 45 11.16 7.37 -12.30
N VAL A 46 11.83 8.23 -13.08
CA VAL A 46 11.30 9.55 -13.42
C VAL A 46 10.05 9.45 -14.29
N ASP A 47 10.00 8.43 -15.15
CA ASP A 47 8.91 8.23 -16.12
C ASP A 47 7.84 7.24 -15.62
N LEU A 48 7.99 6.73 -14.39
CA LEU A 48 7.04 5.80 -13.79
C LEU A 48 5.81 6.51 -13.21
N TYR A 49 4.65 5.98 -13.55
CA TYR A 49 3.38 6.34 -12.94
C TYR A 49 2.75 5.13 -12.23
N ILE A 50 1.85 5.41 -11.29
CA ILE A 50 1.08 4.38 -10.61
C ILE A 50 -0.11 4.01 -11.49
N SER A 51 -0.04 2.84 -12.15
CA SER A 51 -1.11 2.31 -12.99
C SER A 51 -2.26 1.79 -12.13
N GLU A 52 -1.93 0.96 -11.13
CA GLU A 52 -2.92 0.34 -10.25
C GLU A 52 -2.48 0.40 -8.79
N ALA A 53 -3.45 0.62 -7.90
CA ALA A 53 -3.24 0.57 -6.46
C ALA A 53 -4.53 0.09 -5.79
N PHE A 54 -4.49 -1.10 -5.18
CA PHE A 54 -5.62 -1.68 -4.47
C PHE A 54 -5.18 -2.44 -3.23
N ALA A 55 -6.12 -2.64 -2.31
CA ALA A 55 -5.89 -3.35 -1.06
C ALA A 55 -6.97 -4.40 -0.88
N ASP A 56 -6.57 -5.67 -0.96
CA ASP A 56 -7.45 -6.81 -0.80
C ASP A 56 -7.51 -7.29 0.65
N GLN A 57 -8.55 -8.02 0.98
CA GLN A 57 -8.72 -8.58 2.31
C GLN A 57 -7.73 -9.70 2.57
N GLY A 58 -6.92 -9.55 3.62
CA GLY A 58 -6.04 -10.59 4.12
C GLY A 58 -6.68 -11.44 5.21
N PRO A 59 -5.95 -12.46 5.72
CA PRO A 59 -6.44 -13.32 6.79
C PRO A 59 -6.75 -12.51 8.06
N VAL A 60 -7.93 -12.75 8.65
CA VAL A 60 -8.35 -12.09 9.88
C VAL A 60 -7.84 -12.86 11.08
N LEU A 61 -6.95 -12.25 11.87
CA LEU A 61 -6.46 -12.85 13.10
C LEU A 61 -7.53 -12.75 14.19
N ARG A 62 -7.85 -13.91 14.80
CA ARG A 62 -8.78 -13.99 15.94
C ARG A 62 -8.00 -13.86 17.25
N ARG A 63 -8.47 -13.02 18.16
CA ARG A 63 -7.97 -12.87 19.54
C ARG A 63 -9.15 -12.87 20.49
N TYR A 64 -8.96 -13.31 21.72
CA TYR A 64 -10.00 -13.27 22.76
C TYR A 64 -9.58 -12.30 23.85
N ARG A 65 -10.52 -11.47 24.29
CA ARG A 65 -10.30 -10.56 25.43
C ARG A 65 -11.22 -10.97 26.58
N PRO A 66 -10.67 -11.23 27.78
CA PRO A 66 -11.49 -11.55 28.95
C PRO A 66 -12.39 -10.37 29.31
N ARG A 67 -13.58 -10.68 29.82
CA ARG A 67 -14.59 -9.72 30.30
C ARG A 67 -15.16 -10.20 31.63
N ALA A 68 -15.94 -9.34 32.27
CA ALA A 68 -16.58 -9.63 33.54
C ALA A 68 -17.48 -10.89 33.46
N GLN A 69 -17.74 -11.50 34.62
CA GLN A 69 -18.61 -12.67 34.77
C GLN A 69 -18.14 -13.90 33.96
N GLY A 70 -16.82 -14.12 33.85
CA GLY A 70 -16.26 -15.30 33.16
C GLY A 70 -16.47 -15.33 31.64
N ARG A 71 -16.91 -14.21 31.04
CA ARG A 71 -17.17 -14.13 29.59
C ARG A 71 -15.91 -13.77 28.83
N ALA A 72 -15.79 -14.25 27.60
CA ALA A 72 -14.73 -13.85 26.67
C ALA A 72 -15.34 -13.41 25.34
N TYR A 73 -14.91 -12.25 24.83
CA TYR A 73 -15.37 -11.73 23.53
C TYR A 73 -14.27 -11.86 22.50
N GLN A 74 -14.66 -12.20 21.28
CA GLN A 74 -13.76 -12.31 20.15
C GLN A 74 -13.45 -10.91 19.59
N ILE A 75 -12.16 -10.61 19.46
CA ILE A 75 -11.63 -9.44 18.74
C ILE A 75 -11.08 -9.94 17.41
N ARG A 76 -11.56 -9.35 16.32
CA ARG A 76 -11.02 -9.54 14.97
C ARG A 76 -9.94 -8.51 14.73
N LYS A 77 -8.76 -8.95 14.31
CA LYS A 77 -7.64 -8.12 13.86
C LYS A 77 -7.50 -8.35 12.36
N PRO A 78 -8.23 -7.58 11.52
CA PRO A 78 -8.17 -7.75 10.07
C PRO A 78 -6.80 -7.35 9.55
N THR A 79 -6.36 -8.02 8.49
CA THR A 79 -5.16 -7.67 7.73
C THR A 79 -5.57 -7.40 6.27
N CYS A 80 -4.66 -6.83 5.48
CA CYS A 80 -4.87 -6.57 4.07
C CYS A 80 -3.61 -6.91 3.28
N HIS A 81 -3.79 -7.21 1.99
CA HIS A 81 -2.73 -7.33 1.01
C HIS A 81 -2.76 -6.08 0.14
N ILE A 82 -1.68 -5.31 0.15
CA ILE A 82 -1.56 -4.06 -0.61
C ILE A 82 -0.79 -4.39 -1.90
N THR A 83 -1.41 -4.12 -3.04
CA THR A 83 -0.81 -4.30 -4.36
C THR A 83 -0.70 -2.94 -5.04
N ILE A 84 0.50 -2.63 -5.53
CA ILE A 84 0.79 -1.42 -6.31
C ILE A 84 1.51 -1.86 -7.58
N ALA A 85 0.98 -1.44 -8.72
CA ALA A 85 1.61 -1.60 -10.03
C ALA A 85 2.07 -0.24 -10.54
N VAL A 86 3.28 -0.24 -11.11
CA VAL A 86 3.88 0.92 -11.79
C VAL A 86 4.02 0.59 -13.27
N ALA A 87 3.85 1.60 -14.12
CA ALA A 87 4.04 1.46 -15.56
C ALA A 87 4.77 2.69 -16.10
N PRO A 88 5.54 2.54 -17.19
CA PRO A 88 6.19 3.66 -17.86
C PRO A 88 5.14 4.49 -18.60
N GLY A 89 5.26 5.83 -18.48
CA GLY A 89 4.48 6.83 -19.21
C GLY A 89 4.44 6.57 -20.70
N SER A 90 3.43 5.87 -21.22
CA SER A 90 3.20 5.83 -22.66
C SER A 90 2.57 7.16 -23.06
N GLU A 91 3.33 7.97 -23.79
CA GLU A 91 2.80 9.11 -24.55
C GLU A 91 1.55 8.66 -25.33
N ASN A 92 0.47 9.43 -25.23
CA ASN A 92 -0.49 9.53 -26.33
C ASN A 92 0.08 10.50 -27.36
#